data_AF-A0A832WMV2-F1
#
_entry.id   AF-A0A832WMV2-F1
#
_cell.length_a   1.000
_cell.length_b   1.000
_cell.length_c   1.000
_cell.angle_alpha   90.00
_cell.angle_beta   90.00
_cell.angle_gamma   90.00
#
_symmetry.space_group_name_H-M   'P 1'
#
loop_
_entity.id
_entity.type
_entity.pdbx_description
1 polymer ?
#
loop_
_entity_poly.entity_id
_entity_poly.type
_entity_poly.pdbx_seq_one_letter_code
_entity_poly.pdbx_strand_id
1 'polypeptide(L)'
;MSYIPKDIWFKLGLDQDLMASVSVVGDTVNTWYTFIDLELLQNKHKDIEAFYNDTAGDILIGRNILDEYSVTFDGRNSKLHIE
;
A
#
# COMPACT_ATOMS: atom_id res chain seq x y z
N MET A 1 2.61 -4.41 4.02
CA MET A 1 1.53 -3.48 4.37
C MET A 1 1.50 -2.37 3.35
N SER A 2 0.36 -2.13 2.72
CA SER A 2 0.18 -1.08 1.70
C SER A 2 -0.49 0.15 2.33
N TYR A 3 -0.20 1.34 1.80
CA TYR A 3 -0.80 2.59 2.26
C TYR A 3 -1.42 3.37 1.11
N ILE A 4 -2.60 3.93 1.36
CA ILE A 4 -3.31 4.79 0.43
C ILE A 4 -3.39 6.19 1.07
N PRO A 5 -2.84 7.22 0.41
CA PRO A 5 -2.87 8.58 0.92
C PRO A 5 -4.29 9.17 0.85
N LYS A 6 -4.56 10.12 1.74
CA LYS A 6 -5.87 10.74 1.97
C LYS A 6 -6.60 11.16 0.70
N ASP A 7 -5.89 11.83 -0.20
CA ASP A 7 -6.51 12.38 -1.41
C ASP A 7 -6.94 11.27 -2.37
N ILE A 8 -6.20 10.15 -2.42
CA ILE A 8 -6.56 8.96 -3.20
C ILE A 8 -7.67 8.17 -2.50
N TRP A 9 -7.58 8.02 -1.17
CA TRP A 9 -8.58 7.30 -0.36
C TRP A 9 -9.99 7.82 -0.63
N PHE A 10 -10.17 9.15 -0.57
CA PHE A 10 -11.46 9.77 -0.81
C PHE A 10 -11.85 9.81 -2.30
N LYS A 11 -10.88 9.92 -3.23
CA LYS A 11 -11.16 9.79 -4.68
C LYS A 11 -11.71 8.41 -5.03
N LEU A 12 -11.25 7.37 -4.33
CA LEU A 12 -11.73 5.99 -4.49
C LEU A 12 -13.05 5.72 -3.73
N GLY A 13 -13.53 6.68 -2.94
CA GLY A 13 -14.76 6.53 -2.15
C GLY A 13 -14.62 5.47 -1.05
N LEU A 14 -13.42 5.28 -0.51
CA LEU A 14 -13.18 4.29 0.54
C LEU A 14 -13.67 4.84 1.90
N ASP A 15 -14.37 3.99 2.65
CA ASP A 15 -14.89 4.31 3.97
C ASP A 15 -13.83 4.14 5.07
N GLN A 16 -14.00 4.87 6.18
CA GLN A 16 -13.11 4.83 7.35
C GLN A 16 -13.83 4.12 8.50
N ASP A 17 -14.09 2.82 8.34
CA ASP A 17 -14.92 2.04 9.28
C ASP A 17 -14.09 1.15 10.22
N LEU A 18 -12.91 0.72 9.79
CA LEU A 18 -12.06 -0.20 10.55
C LEU A 18 -10.80 0.52 11.03
N MET A 19 -10.45 0.38 12.31
CA MET A 19 -9.22 0.92 12.90
C MET A 19 -8.28 -0.19 13.36
N ALA A 20 -6.98 0.07 13.22
CA ALA A 20 -5.93 -0.75 13.80
C ALA A 20 -4.79 0.11 14.35
N SER A 21 -4.08 -0.42 15.34
CA SER A 21 -2.81 0.13 15.82
C SER A 21 -1.67 -0.50 15.02
N VAL A 22 -0.89 0.32 14.33
CA VAL A 22 0.21 -0.12 13.46
C VAL A 22 1.53 0.44 14.00
N SER A 23 2.55 -0.42 14.12
CA SER A 23 3.90 0.02 14.46
C SER A 23 4.58 0.62 13.23
N VAL A 24 5.11 1.83 13.39
CA VAL A 24 5.88 2.57 12.37
C VAL A 24 7.26 2.92 12.93
N VAL A 25 8.15 3.45 12.09
CA VAL A 25 9.50 3.81 12.53
C VAL A 25 9.42 4.87 13.64
N GLY A 26 9.76 4.45 14.86
CA GLY A 26 9.82 5.33 16.04
C GLY A 26 8.50 5.56 16.76
N ASP A 27 7.38 4.94 16.34
CA ASP A 27 6.08 5.17 16.99
C ASP A 27 5.06 4.02 16.75
N THR A 28 3.90 4.10 17.38
CA THR A 28 2.70 3.33 17.08
C THR A 28 1.55 4.27 16.75
N VAL A 29 0.96 4.12 15.58
CA VAL A 29 -0.13 4.98 15.10
C VAL A 29 -1.43 4.21 15.04
N ASN A 30 -2.52 4.83 15.46
CA ASN A 30 -3.86 4.34 15.18
C ASN A 30 -4.28 4.88 13.82
N THR A 31 -4.61 4.00 12.88
CA THR A 31 -5.06 4.42 11.55
C THR A 31 -6.23 3.56 11.06
N TRP A 32 -6.96 4.12 10.10
CA TRP A 32 -8.03 3.43 9.41
C TRP A 32 -7.46 2.47 8.37
N TYR A 33 -8.17 1.39 8.11
CA TYR A 33 -7.80 0.46 7.05
C TYR A 33 -9.04 -0.13 6.37
N THR A 34 -8.84 -0.69 5.18
CA THR A 34 -9.88 -1.38 4.43
C THR A 34 -9.24 -2.46 3.56
N PHE A 35 -10.08 -3.25 2.89
CA PHE A 35 -9.65 -4.24 1.91
C PHE A 35 -9.98 -3.75 0.51
N ILE A 36 -9.00 -3.80 -0.39
CA ILE A 36 -9.15 -3.37 -1.77
C ILE A 36 -8.75 -4.47 -2.75
N ASP A 37 -9.31 -4.41 -3.95
CA ASP A 37 -8.79 -5.12 -5.10
C ASP A 37 -7.81 -4.21 -5.85
N LEU A 38 -6.67 -4.75 -6.27
CA LEU A 38 -5.61 -4.03 -6.97
C LEU A 38 -5.16 -4.81 -8.22
N GLU A 39 -5.01 -4.12 -9.34
CA GLU A 39 -4.35 -4.69 -10.52
C GLU A 39 -2.92 -4.13 -10.64
N LEU A 40 -1.93 -5.02 -10.67
CA LEU A 40 -0.52 -4.67 -10.82
C LEU A 40 0.12 -5.61 -11.85
N LEU A 41 0.76 -5.04 -12.87
CA LEU A 41 1.39 -5.80 -13.97
C LEU A 41 0.45 -6.86 -14.59
N GLN A 42 -0.82 -6.51 -14.81
CA GLN A 42 -1.87 -7.38 -15.36
C GLN A 42 -2.32 -8.53 -14.44
N ASN A 43 -1.76 -8.64 -13.24
CA ASN A 43 -2.23 -9.57 -12.21
C ASN A 43 -3.21 -8.86 -11.27
N LYS A 44 -4.31 -9.55 -10.95
CA LYS A 44 -5.34 -9.05 -10.03
C LYS A 44 -5.10 -9.63 -8.64
N HIS A 45 -4.91 -8.74 -7.70
CA HIS A 45 -4.79 -8.99 -6.27
C HIS A 45 -6.11 -8.66 -5.61
N LYS A 46 -6.62 -9.56 -4.78
CA LYS A 46 -7.90 -9.37 -4.09
C LYS A 46 -7.71 -9.28 -2.60
N ASP A 47 -8.66 -8.62 -1.93
CA ASP A 47 -8.72 -8.55 -0.48
C ASP A 47 -7.40 -8.06 0.14
N ILE A 48 -6.76 -7.09 -0.50
CA ILE A 48 -5.50 -6.51 -0.03
C ILE A 48 -5.80 -5.52 1.08
N GLU A 49 -5.22 -5.78 2.25
CA GLU A 49 -5.24 -4.86 3.38
C GLU A 49 -4.44 -3.59 3.06
N ALA A 50 -5.14 -2.45 3.07
CA ALA A 50 -4.58 -1.14 2.79
C ALA A 50 -4.93 -0.14 3.90
N PHE A 51 -3.94 0.62 4.35
CA PHE A 51 -4.05 1.54 5.46
C PHE A 51 -4.15 2.98 4.97
N TYR A 52 -5.01 3.75 5.62
CA TYR A 52 -5.14 5.18 5.41
C TYR A 52 -3.86 5.90 5.87
N ASN A 53 -3.44 6.89 5.10
CA ASN A 53 -2.39 7.82 5.48
C ASN A 53 -2.88 9.27 5.31
N ASP A 54 -2.80 10.08 6.36
CA ASP A 54 -3.29 11.47 6.34
C ASP A 54 -2.40 12.39 5.47
N THR A 55 -1.21 11.93 5.10
CA THR A 55 -0.31 12.63 4.17
C THR A 55 -0.75 12.38 2.73
N ALA A 56 -0.95 13.44 1.95
CA ALA A 56 -1.16 13.34 0.50
C ALA A 56 0.11 12.87 -0.22
N GLY A 57 -0.03 12.16 -1.33
CA GLY A 57 1.11 11.69 -2.11
C GLY A 57 0.82 10.43 -2.93
N ASP A 58 1.84 9.57 -3.04
CA ASP A 58 1.77 8.33 -3.80
C ASP A 58 1.30 7.15 -2.94
N ILE A 59 0.70 6.15 -3.60
CA ILE A 59 0.37 4.87 -2.98
C ILE A 59 1.66 4.13 -2.67
N LEU A 60 1.76 3.59 -1.45
CA LEU A 60 2.84 2.67 -1.08
C LEU A 60 2.33 1.24 -1.22
N ILE A 61 2.92 0.48 -2.13
CA ILE A 61 2.62 -0.95 -2.28
C ILE A 61 3.59 -1.72 -1.38
N GLY A 62 3.03 -2.44 -0.40
CA GLY A 62 3.82 -3.20 0.54
C GLY A 62 4.31 -4.54 -0.01
N ARG A 63 5.23 -5.15 0.74
CA ARG A 63 5.74 -6.51 0.50
C ARG A 63 4.68 -7.61 0.50
N ASN A 64 3.51 -7.36 1.10
CA ASN A 64 2.37 -8.27 1.04
C ASN A 64 1.84 -8.48 -0.40
N ILE A 65 2.16 -7.57 -1.32
CA ILE A 65 1.90 -7.75 -2.76
C ILE A 65 3.23 -8.04 -3.48
N LEU A 66 4.28 -7.26 -3.19
CA LEU A 66 5.53 -7.34 -3.94
C LEU A 66 6.27 -8.67 -3.77
N ASP A 67 6.08 -9.40 -2.66
CA ASP A 67 6.72 -10.71 -2.46
C ASP A 67 6.13 -11.79 -3.40
N GLU A 68 4.99 -11.55 -4.07
CA GLU A 68 4.45 -12.43 -5.12
C GLU A 68 5.19 -12.29 -6.45
N TYR A 69 6.00 -11.24 -6.60
CA TYR A 69 6.76 -10.95 -7.80
C TYR A 69 8.25 -11.20 -7.59
N SER A 70 8.96 -11.48 -8.68
CA SER A 70 10.43 -11.48 -8.66
C SER A 70 10.94 -10.05 -8.74
N VAL A 71 11.15 -9.42 -7.59
CA VAL A 71 11.62 -8.04 -7.50
C VAL A 71 13.15 -7.99 -7.41
N THR A 72 13.79 -7.34 -8.37
CA THR A 72 15.24 -7.05 -8.35
C THR A 72 15.49 -5.56 -8.47
N PHE A 73 16.25 -4.98 -7.54
CA PHE A 73 16.68 -3.58 -7.62
C PHE A 73 18.14 -3.49 -8.07
N ASP A 74 18.36 -2.98 -9.28
CA ASP A 74 19.69 -2.57 -9.74
C ASP A 74 20.00 -1.18 -9.19
N GLY A 75 20.67 -1.15 -8.04
CA GLY A 75 21.05 0.09 -7.35
C GLY A 75 22.09 0.94 -8.09
N ARG A 76 22.76 0.44 -9.14
CA ARG A 76 23.69 1.26 -9.93
C ARG A 76 22.96 2.17 -10.91
N ASN A 77 21.86 1.67 -11.46
CA ASN A 77 21.04 2.40 -12.44
C ASN A 77 19.74 2.92 -11.85
N SER A 78 19.51 2.70 -10.55
CA SER A 78 18.25 3.01 -9.86
C SER A 78 17.04 2.39 -10.56
N LYS A 79 17.20 1.16 -11.08
CA LYS A 79 16.14 0.45 -11.82
C LYS A 79 15.53 -0.64 -10.96
N LEU A 80 14.21 -0.62 -10.86
CA LEU A 80 13.42 -1.69 -10.26
C LEU A 80 12.89 -2.60 -11.36
N HIS A 81 13.24 -3.87 -11.29
CA HIS A 81 12.72 -4.94 -12.14
C HIS A 81 11.71 -5.73 -11.33
N ILE A 82 10.52 -5.94 -11.88
CA ILE A 82 9.43 -6.69 -11.28
C ILE A 82 8.90 -7.62 -12.37
N GLU A 83 8.98 -8.93 -12.14
CA GLU A 83 8.48 -9.99 -13.01
C GLU A 83 7.39 -10.81 -12.32
#